data_AF-A0A2V5VNF2-F1
#
_entry.id   AF-A0A2V5VNF2-F1
#
_cell.length_a   1.000
_cell.length_b   1.000
_cell.length_c   1.000
_cell.angle_alpha   90.00
_cell.angle_beta   90.00
_cell.angle_gamma   90.00
#
_symmetry.space_group_name_H-M   'P 1'
#
loop_
_entity.id
_entity.type
_entity.pdbx_description
1 polymer ?
#
loop_
_entity_poly.entity_id
_entity_poly.type
_entity_poly.pdbx_seq_one_letter_code
_entity_poly.pdbx_strand_id
1 'polypeptide(L)'
;MVIAGKETILVTMAPGEFFGEVALFDHGPRSADVVANKESLLLKISAGAFQKLINEAPDLAAPFLYAIGQTLIARIRADNKRYRDSIAFARTVQQ
;
A
#
# COMPACT_ATOMS: atom_id res chain seq x y z
N MET A 1 6.56 -8.99 5.14
CA MET A 1 7.63 -9.02 4.11
C MET A 1 8.93 -9.48 4.76
N VAL A 2 9.63 -10.43 4.14
CA VAL A 2 10.92 -10.93 4.66
C VAL A 2 12.05 -10.18 3.98
N ILE A 3 12.93 -9.56 4.78
CA ILE A 3 14.16 -8.89 4.31
C ILE A 3 15.34 -9.56 5.01
N ALA A 4 16.31 -10.06 4.25
CA ALA A 4 17.49 -10.77 4.78
C ALA A 4 17.14 -11.87 5.80
N GLY A 5 16.07 -12.62 5.54
CA GLY A 5 15.61 -13.72 6.41
C GLY A 5 14.81 -13.28 7.64
N LYS A 6 14.55 -11.98 7.83
CA LYS A 6 13.78 -11.47 8.97
C LYS A 6 12.46 -10.85 8.52
N GLU A 7 11.37 -11.21 9.19
CA GLU A 7 10.10 -10.53 9.03
C GLU A 7 10.23 -9.06 9.45
N THR A 8 9.81 -8.17 8.54
CA THR A 8 9.84 -6.73 8.74
C THR A 8 8.43 -6.17 8.55
N ILE A 9 7.98 -5.41 9.55
CA ILE A 9 6.73 -4.66 9.49
C ILE A 9 6.98 -3.39 8.70
N LEU A 10 6.36 -3.27 7.53
CA LEU A 10 6.42 -2.06 6.72
C LEU A 10 5.52 -0.97 7.30
N VAL A 11 4.29 -1.30 7.68
CA VAL A 11 3.33 -0.35 8.23
C VAL A 11 2.31 -1.09 9.08
N THR A 12 1.79 -0.44 10.12
CA THR A 12 0.60 -0.90 10.84
C THR A 12 -0.56 -0.03 10.42
N MET A 13 -1.68 -0.66 10.06
CA MET A 13 -2.82 0.03 9.51
C MET A 13 -3.96 0.20 10.53
N ALA A 14 -4.71 1.29 10.38
CA ALA A 14 -5.87 1.62 11.22
C ALA A 14 -7.20 1.49 10.44
N PRO A 15 -8.35 1.41 11.13
CA PRO A 15 -9.65 1.46 10.48
C PRO A 15 -9.79 2.69 9.57
N GLY A 16 -10.33 2.48 8.37
CA GLY A 16 -10.47 3.51 7.34
C GLY A 16 -9.30 3.58 6.35
N GLU A 17 -8.21 2.84 6.58
CA GLU A 17 -7.09 2.76 5.64
C GLU A 17 -7.28 1.62 4.62
N PHE A 18 -6.68 1.79 3.44
CA PHE A 18 -6.80 0.89 2.29
C PHE A 18 -5.48 0.18 2.00
N PHE A 19 -5.54 -1.08 1.56
CA PHE A 19 -4.37 -1.83 1.08
C PHE A 19 -4.71 -2.72 -0.11
N GLY A 20 -3.66 -3.22 -0.78
CA GLY A 20 -3.80 -4.06 -1.97
C GLY A 20 -4.10 -3.25 -3.24
N GLU A 21 -3.95 -1.93 -3.15
CA GLU A 21 -4.24 -0.96 -4.19
C GLU A 21 -3.25 -1.05 -5.35
N VAL A 22 -1.96 -1.30 -5.13
CA VAL A 22 -0.98 -1.41 -6.22
C VAL A 22 -1.42 -2.46 -7.24
N ALA A 23 -1.67 -3.70 -6.77
CA ALA A 23 -2.16 -4.81 -7.58
C ALA A 23 -3.61 -4.62 -8.11
N LEU A 24 -4.36 -3.64 -7.59
CA LEU A 24 -5.64 -3.26 -8.16
C LEU A 24 -5.46 -2.55 -9.51
N PHE A 25 -4.39 -1.76 -9.68
CA PHE A 25 -4.11 -0.99 -10.91
C PHE A 25 -3.16 -1.70 -11.87
N ASP A 26 -2.07 -2.28 -11.38
CA ASP A 26 -1.02 -2.84 -12.25
C ASP A 26 -1.20 -4.33 -12.54
N HIS A 27 -2.12 -5.00 -11.84
CA HIS A 27 -2.34 -6.45 -11.88
C HIS A 27 -1.07 -7.28 -11.65
N GLY A 28 -0.10 -6.71 -10.95
CA GLY A 28 1.16 -7.34 -10.58
C GLY A 28 1.05 -8.21 -9.33
N PRO A 29 2.16 -8.83 -8.91
CA PRO A 29 2.24 -9.58 -7.66
C PRO A 29 2.00 -8.66 -6.45
N ARG A 30 1.55 -9.24 -5.33
CA ARG A 30 1.41 -8.51 -4.07
C ARG A 30 2.80 -8.03 -3.61
N SER A 31 2.91 -6.75 -3.28
CA SER A 31 4.17 -6.14 -2.82
C SER A 31 4.56 -6.56 -1.40
N ALA A 32 3.57 -6.94 -0.58
CA ALA A 32 3.77 -7.45 0.77
C ALA A 32 2.54 -8.22 1.24
N ASP A 33 2.74 -9.06 2.26
CA ASP A 33 1.67 -9.67 3.03
C ASP A 33 0.98 -8.65 3.94
N VAL A 34 -0.30 -8.89 4.21
CA VAL A 34 -1.07 -8.17 5.22
C VAL A 34 -1.62 -9.17 6.21
N VAL A 35 -1.31 -8.96 7.49
CA VAL A 35 -1.72 -9.85 8.59
C VAL A 35 -2.62 -9.05 9.53
N ALA A 36 -3.75 -9.63 9.90
CA ALA A 36 -4.66 -9.02 10.86
C ALA A 36 -4.12 -9.22 12.29
N ASN A 37 -3.79 -8.12 12.96
CA ASN A 37 -3.29 -8.14 14.35
C ASN A 37 -4.39 -8.45 15.38
N LYS A 38 -5.66 -8.37 14.96
CA LYS A 38 -6.87 -8.67 15.74
C LYS A 38 -8.03 -8.99 14.80
N GLU A 39 -9.14 -9.49 15.34
CA GLU A 39 -10.38 -9.62 14.58
C GLU A 39 -10.73 -8.30 13.89
N SER A 40 -10.96 -8.38 12.58
CA SER A 40 -11.08 -7.21 11.71
C SER A 40 -12.17 -7.45 10.67
N LEU A 41 -12.98 -6.43 10.42
CA LEU A 41 -13.96 -6.41 9.32
C LEU A 41 -13.40 -5.58 8.17
N LEU A 42 -13.44 -6.13 6.97
CA LEU A 42 -12.88 -5.49 5.77
C LEU A 42 -13.93 -5.38 4.67
N LEU A 43 -13.90 -4.25 3.96
CA LEU A 43 -14.59 -4.10 2.69
C LEU A 43 -13.65 -4.54 1.56
N LYS A 44 -14.16 -5.37 0.65
CA LYS A 44 -13.40 -5.86 -0.50
C LYS A 44 -14.01 -5.35 -1.79
N ILE A 45 -13.17 -4.78 -2.65
CA ILE A 45 -13.48 -4.50 -4.05
C ILE A 45 -12.58 -5.35 -4.93
N SER A 46 -13.14 -6.03 -5.92
CA SER A 46 -12.37 -6.76 -6.93
C SER A 46 -11.91 -5.81 -8.03
N ALA A 47 -10.83 -6.16 -8.75
CA ALA A 47 -10.38 -5.39 -9.91
C ALA A 47 -11.49 -5.22 -10.96
N GLY A 48 -12.24 -6.29 -11.26
CA GLY A 48 -13.37 -6.21 -12.19
C GLY A 48 -14.50 -5.29 -11.71
N ALA A 49 -14.84 -5.33 -10.41
CA ALA A 49 -15.85 -4.43 -9.85
C ALA A 49 -15.39 -2.96 -9.87
N PHE A 50 -14.10 -2.71 -9.59
CA PHE A 50 -13.54 -1.37 -9.66
C PHE A 50 -13.50 -0.83 -11.09
N GLN A 51 -13.11 -1.66 -12.06
CA GLN A 51 -13.15 -1.28 -13.47
C GLN A 51 -14.57 -0.98 -13.95
N LYS A 52 -15.55 -1.79 -13.51
CA LYS A 52 -16.97 -1.54 -13.78
C LYS A 52 -17.42 -0.20 -13.19
N LEU A 53 -17.03 0.10 -11.95
CA LEU A 53 -17.33 1.38 -11.30
C LEU A 53 -16.78 2.57 -12.09
N ILE A 54 -15.53 2.48 -12.55
CA ILE A 54 -14.90 3.54 -13.37
C ILE A 54 -15.67 3.75 -14.68
N ASN A 55 -16.07 2.67 -15.34
CA ASN A 55 -16.72 2.74 -16.66
C ASN A 55 -18.19 3.18 -16.59
N GLU A 56 -18.93 2.72 -15.58
CA GLU A 56 -20.38 2.89 -15.49
C GLU A 56 -20.80 4.06 -14.59
N ALA A 57 -19.96 4.46 -13.63
CA ALA A 57 -20.27 5.53 -12.68
C ALA A 57 -19.01 6.35 -12.33
N PRO A 58 -18.43 7.08 -13.30
CA PRO A 58 -17.17 7.81 -13.12
C PRO A 58 -17.22 8.85 -11.99
N ASP A 59 -18.36 9.53 -11.80
CA ASP A 59 -18.54 10.49 -10.70
C ASP A 59 -18.45 9.83 -9.32
N LEU A 60 -18.89 8.56 -9.22
CA LEU A 60 -18.75 7.76 -8.01
C LEU A 60 -17.35 7.17 -7.88
N ALA A 61 -16.67 6.88 -8.99
CA ALA A 61 -15.30 6.38 -9.01
C ALA A 61 -14.27 7.44 -8.61
N ALA A 62 -14.50 8.71 -8.96
CA ALA A 62 -13.60 9.83 -8.70
C ALA A 62 -13.12 9.93 -7.23
N PRO A 63 -13.98 9.88 -6.20
CA PRO A 63 -13.52 9.91 -4.81
C PRO A 63 -12.67 8.69 -4.42
N PHE A 64 -12.96 7.50 -4.96
CA PHE A 64 -12.12 6.31 -4.72
C PHE A 64 -10.73 6.48 -5.32
N LEU A 65 -10.66 6.93 -6.58
CA LEU A 65 -9.39 7.18 -7.26
C LEU A 65 -8.55 8.23 -6.52
N TYR A 66 -9.18 9.31 -6.05
CA TYR A 66 -8.51 10.33 -5.25
C TYR A 66 -7.97 9.76 -3.94
N ALA A 67 -8.78 9.00 -3.19
CA ALA A 67 -8.36 8.38 -1.93
C ALA A 67 -7.20 7.38 -2.11
N ILE A 68 -7.25 6.58 -3.17
CA ILE A 68 -6.16 5.66 -3.51
C ILE A 68 -4.90 6.44 -3.90
N GLY A 69 -5.03 7.51 -4.70
CA GLY A 69 -3.92 8.38 -5.05
C GLY A 69 -3.23 8.98 -3.82
N GLN A 70 -3.99 9.49 -2.86
CA GLN A 70 -3.44 9.99 -1.58
C GLN A 70 -2.70 8.90 -0.81
N THR A 71 -3.26 7.68 -0.77
CA THR A 71 -2.64 6.52 -0.10
C THR A 71 -1.30 6.16 -0.76
N LEU A 72 -1.24 6.09 -2.08
CA LEU A 72 -0.02 5.79 -2.83
C LEU A 72 1.05 6.88 -2.64
N ILE A 73 0.67 8.16 -2.67
CA ILE A 73 1.58 9.28 -2.43
C ILE A 73 2.19 9.19 -1.03
N ALA A 74 1.37 8.91 -0.01
CA ALA A 74 1.85 8.77 1.37
C ALA A 74 2.85 7.61 1.50
N ARG A 75 2.55 6.46 0.86
CA ARG A 75 3.43 5.28 0.85
C ARG A 75 4.76 5.56 0.15
N ILE A 76 4.74 6.15 -1.05
CA ILE A 76 5.96 6.53 -1.78
C ILE A 76 6.84 7.46 -0.94
N ARG A 77 6.25 8.46 -0.28
CA ARG A 77 6.99 9.38 0.60
C ARG A 77 7.61 8.65 1.79
N ALA A 78 6.88 7.74 2.42
CA ALA A 78 7.36 6.94 3.54
C ALA A 78 8.51 6.00 3.11
N ASP A 79 8.36 5.33 1.97
CA ASP A 79 9.38 4.42 1.45
C ASP A 79 10.63 5.16 0.98
N ASN A 80 10.49 6.31 0.31
CA ASN A 80 11.63 7.18 -0.02
C ASN A 80 12.36 7.67 1.23
N LYS A 81 11.63 7.97 2.32
CA LYS A 81 12.26 8.31 3.60
C LYS A 81 13.07 7.14 4.15
N ARG A 82 12.48 5.95 4.24
CA ARG A 82 13.16 4.73 4.72
C ARG A 82 14.39 4.39 3.91
N TYR A 83 14.29 4.51 2.59
CA TYR A 83 15.40 4.27 1.67
C TYR A 83 16.55 5.24 1.95
N ARG A 84 16.28 6.54 2.06
CA ARG A 84 17.30 7.54 2.41
C ARG A 84 17.94 7.26 3.78
N ASP A 85 17.12 6.96 4.78
CA ASP A 85 17.59 6.64 6.14
C ASP A 85 18.51 5.40 6.13
N SER A 86 18.16 4.37 5.35
CA SER A 86 18.99 3.16 5.21
C SER A 86 20.34 3.42 4.53
N ILE A 87 20.38 4.28 3.50
CA ILE A 87 21.62 4.67 2.82
C ILE A 87 22.50 5.48 3.75
N ALA A 88 21.92 6.44 4.47
CA ALA A 88 22.65 7.26 5.42
C ALA A 88 23.30 6.38 6.51
N PHE A 89 22.54 5.46 7.08
CA PHE A 89 23.05 4.51 8.08
C PHE A 89 24.21 3.66 7.52
N ALA A 90 24.05 3.06 6.33
CA ALA A 90 25.09 2.24 5.72
C ALA A 90 26.41 3.02 5.50
N ARG A 91 26.33 4.31 5.15
CA ARG A 91 27.51 5.18 5.00
C ARG A 91 28.16 5.53 6.33
N THR A 92 27.38 5.74 7.39
CA THR A 92 27.91 6.04 8.73
C THR A 92 28.61 4.84 9.37
N VAL A 93 28.14 3.61 9.12
CA VAL A 93 28.76 2.39 9.66
C VAL A 93 30.06 1.99 8.94
N GLN A 94 30.29 2.51 7.73
CA GLN A 94 31.51 2.28 6.95
C GLN A 94 32.64 3.29 7.22
N GLN A 95 32.42 4.28 8.10
CA GLN A 95 33.41 5.26 8.56
C GLN A 95 33.85 4.94 9.99
#